data_AF-A0A815SI29-F1
#
_entry.id   AF-A0A815SI29-F1
#
_cell.length_a   1.000
_cell.length_b   1.000
_cell.length_c   1.000
_cell.angle_alpha   90.00
_cell.angle_beta   90.00
_cell.angle_gamma   90.00
#
_symmetry.space_group_name_H-M   'P 1'
#
loop_
_entity.id
_entity.type
_entity.pdbx_description
1 polymer ?
#
loop_
_entity_poly.entity_id
_entity_poly.type
_entity_poly.pdbx_seq_one_letter_code
_entity_poly.pdbx_strand_id
1 'polypeptide(L)'
;MMSSPSYLFVFEHFHMEIPYINHTIDLFPPWTYAMSLGSCLLYLFLVTMIFPSLTTKLSPNFKHSFAKIHHGLLFLYSLFSCVAALYHLIITGEITNWSALICNPLPPWLRAISITFTVSKIWEWFDTAILIWKGHSLKKIGFLHTYHHATTFLLMIIVMNLPGPEKGGMLLNGFVHVLMYYHFAFRLPKFLRPIITALQIVQLITLTYMWHIVPDLCP
;
A
#
# COMPACT_ATOMS: atom_id res chain seq x y z
N MET A 1 -4.56 -39.70 4.06
CA MET A 1 -3.33 -38.88 4.11
C MET A 1 -3.70 -37.51 3.56
N MET A 2 -3.91 -36.52 4.42
CA MET A 2 -4.15 -35.14 4.00
C MET A 2 -2.81 -34.60 3.52
N SER A 3 -2.68 -34.38 2.21
CA SER A 3 -1.59 -33.58 1.67
C SER A 3 -1.70 -32.19 2.27
N SER A 4 -0.73 -31.79 3.08
CA SER A 4 -0.58 -30.39 3.48
C SER A 4 -0.67 -29.52 2.22
N PRO A 5 -1.50 -28.47 2.19
CA PRO A 5 -1.46 -27.53 1.07
C PRO A 5 -0.10 -26.86 1.09
N SER A 6 0.80 -27.34 0.22
CA SER A 6 2.05 -26.67 -0.08
C SER A 6 1.70 -25.42 -0.88
N TYR A 7 1.65 -24.27 -0.21
CA TYR A 7 1.59 -22.96 -0.88
C TYR A 7 2.93 -22.73 -1.57
N LEU A 8 3.06 -23.26 -2.78
CA LEU A 8 4.14 -22.90 -3.68
C LEU A 8 3.82 -21.48 -4.18
N PHE A 9 4.51 -20.47 -3.67
CA PHE A 9 4.45 -19.11 -4.23
C PHE A 9 5.15 -19.11 -5.59
N VAL A 10 4.44 -19.60 -6.60
CA VAL A 10 4.93 -19.56 -7.97
C VAL A 10 4.48 -18.25 -8.58
N PHE A 11 5.44 -17.40 -8.96
CA PHE A 11 5.20 -16.18 -9.73
C PHE A 11 4.83 -16.51 -11.20
N GLU A 12 4.02 -17.53 -11.44
CA GLU A 12 3.64 -18.02 -12.77
C GLU A 12 2.39 -17.34 -13.33
N HIS A 13 1.55 -16.76 -12.46
CA HIS A 13 0.30 -16.17 -12.91
C HIS A 13 -0.20 -15.09 -11.93
N PHE A 14 -0.27 -13.83 -12.38
CA PHE A 14 -1.13 -12.84 -11.72
C PHE A 14 -2.43 -12.73 -12.51
N HIS A 15 -3.54 -13.12 -11.88
CA HIS A 15 -4.87 -12.96 -12.42
C HIS A 15 -5.52 -11.72 -11.79
N MET A 16 -5.71 -10.67 -12.57
CA MET A 16 -6.38 -9.45 -12.13
C MET A 16 -7.68 -9.26 -12.92
N GLU A 17 -8.82 -9.41 -12.26
CA GLU A 17 -10.10 -9.04 -12.85
C GLU A 17 -10.30 -7.54 -12.70
N ILE A 18 -10.44 -6.83 -13.84
CA ILE A 18 -10.79 -5.40 -13.81
C ILE A 18 -12.31 -5.28 -13.73
N PRO A 19 -12.84 -4.74 -12.61
CA PRO A 19 -14.27 -4.57 -12.46
C PRO A 19 -14.82 -3.62 -13.54
N TYR A 20 -16.02 -3.93 -14.04
CA TYR A 20 -16.76 -3.14 -15.05
C TYR A 20 -16.19 -3.13 -16.47
N ILE A 21 -15.05 -3.78 -16.71
CA ILE A 21 -14.47 -3.92 -18.06
C ILE A 21 -14.64 -5.35 -18.60
N ASN A 22 -15.15 -6.29 -17.80
CA ASN A 22 -15.32 -7.72 -18.13
C ASN A 22 -14.07 -8.31 -18.82
N HIS A 23 -12.89 -7.82 -18.43
CA HIS A 23 -11.60 -8.18 -18.97
C HIS A 23 -10.74 -8.65 -17.81
N THR A 24 -10.26 -9.88 -17.91
CA THR A 24 -9.25 -10.43 -17.02
C THR A 24 -7.88 -10.10 -17.58
N ILE A 25 -6.99 -9.59 -16.75
CA ILE A 25 -5.59 -9.43 -17.11
C ILE A 25 -4.84 -10.59 -16.48
N ASP A 26 -4.39 -11.48 -17.36
CA ASP A 26 -3.55 -12.60 -17.01
C ASP A 26 -2.11 -12.25 -17.33
N LEU A 27 -1.31 -12.03 -16.29
CA LEU A 27 0.12 -11.81 -16.44
C LEU A 27 0.83 -13.13 -16.20
N PHE A 28 1.43 -13.64 -17.27
CA PHE A 28 2.32 -14.79 -17.23
C PHE A 28 3.78 -14.33 -17.22
N PRO A 29 4.74 -15.19 -16.80
CA PRO A 29 6.15 -14.98 -17.01
C PRO A 29 6.44 -14.53 -18.45
N PRO A 30 7.31 -13.52 -18.66
CA PRO A 30 8.18 -12.89 -17.67
C PRO A 30 7.57 -11.68 -16.94
N TRP A 31 6.33 -11.29 -17.24
CA TRP A 31 5.74 -10.04 -16.77
C TRP A 31 5.52 -9.99 -15.26
N THR A 32 5.22 -11.13 -14.65
CA THR A 32 5.14 -11.31 -13.18
C THR A 32 6.46 -10.94 -12.50
N TYR A 33 7.58 -11.42 -13.04
CA TYR A 33 8.93 -11.11 -12.56
C TYR A 33 9.34 -9.67 -12.87
N ALA A 34 8.96 -9.16 -14.04
CA ALA A 34 9.19 -7.77 -14.42
C ALA A 34 8.45 -6.82 -13.47
N MET A 35 7.23 -7.13 -13.05
CA MET A 35 6.51 -6.31 -12.08
C MET A 35 7.05 -6.45 -10.66
N SER A 36 7.41 -7.66 -10.21
CA SER A 36 7.90 -7.88 -8.85
C SER A 36 9.30 -7.29 -8.64
N LEU A 37 10.28 -7.72 -9.43
CA LEU A 37 11.67 -7.26 -9.31
C LEU A 37 11.86 -5.90 -9.98
N GLY A 38 11.23 -5.69 -11.14
CA GLY A 38 11.40 -4.44 -11.88
C GLY A 38 10.82 -3.23 -11.15
N SER A 39 9.73 -3.36 -10.38
CA SER A 39 9.24 -2.23 -9.56
C SER A 39 10.22 -1.86 -8.44
N CYS A 40 10.78 -2.85 -7.74
CA CYS A 40 11.80 -2.63 -6.71
C CYS A 40 13.06 -1.97 -7.31
N LEU A 41 13.56 -2.49 -8.43
CA LEU A 41 14.72 -1.95 -9.13
C LEU A 41 14.47 -0.55 -9.67
N LEU A 42 13.28 -0.30 -10.22
CA LEU A 42 12.86 1.02 -10.68
C LEU A 42 12.85 2.02 -9.52
N TYR A 43 12.26 1.67 -8.38
CA TYR A 43 12.28 2.53 -7.20
C TYR A 43 13.71 2.86 -6.76
N LEU A 44 14.59 1.85 -6.67
CA LEU A 44 15.99 2.06 -6.29
C LEU A 44 16.73 2.94 -7.29
N PHE A 45 16.50 2.75 -8.59
CA PHE A 45 17.05 3.61 -9.65
C PHE A 45 16.56 5.06 -9.50
N LEU A 46 15.26 5.27 -9.27
CA LEU A 46 14.68 6.60 -9.07
C LEU A 46 15.31 7.30 -7.87
N VAL A 47 15.44 6.60 -6.74
CA VAL A 47 15.93 7.15 -5.47
C VAL A 47 17.44 7.43 -5.50
N THR A 48 18.22 6.65 -6.25
CA THR A 48 19.69 6.82 -6.33
C THR A 48 20.13 7.77 -7.44
N MET A 49 19.40 7.83 -8.57
CA MET A 49 19.82 8.58 -9.75
C MET A 49 18.89 9.77 -10.03
N ILE A 50 17.58 9.51 -10.20
CA ILE A 50 16.65 10.51 -10.75
C ILE A 50 16.31 11.58 -9.70
N PHE A 51 15.81 11.21 -8.53
CA PHE A 51 15.40 12.16 -7.49
C PHE A 51 16.55 13.06 -7.02
N PRO A 52 17.78 12.57 -6.80
CA PRO A 52 18.92 13.43 -6.51
C PRO A 52 19.21 14.42 -7.63
N SER A 53 19.19 13.98 -8.90
CA SER A 53 19.44 14.86 -10.05
C SER A 53 18.42 16.01 -10.21
N LEU A 54 17.18 15.79 -9.77
CA LEU A 54 16.13 16.81 -9.77
C LEU A 54 16.29 17.82 -8.63
N THR A 55 17.09 17.51 -7.61
CA THR A 55 17.31 18.40 -6.46
C THR A 55 17.90 19.75 -6.89
N THR A 56 18.85 19.76 -7.83
CA THR A 56 19.48 21.01 -8.29
C THR A 56 18.65 21.73 -9.36
N LYS A 57 17.79 20.99 -10.08
CA LYS A 57 16.98 21.53 -11.18
C LYS A 57 15.68 22.18 -10.72
N LEU A 58 15.08 21.71 -9.64
CA LEU A 58 13.78 22.19 -9.15
C LEU A 58 13.93 23.38 -8.20
N SER A 59 13.08 24.40 -8.38
CA SER A 59 13.07 25.57 -7.51
C SER A 59 12.61 25.22 -6.08
N PRO A 60 13.09 25.94 -5.04
CA PRO A 60 12.68 25.72 -3.66
C PRO A 60 11.17 25.84 -3.45
N ASN A 61 10.54 26.83 -4.09
CA ASN A 61 9.10 27.06 -4.03
C ASN A 61 8.32 25.89 -4.62
N PHE A 62 8.77 25.36 -5.76
CA PHE A 62 8.15 24.18 -6.37
C PHE A 62 8.21 22.97 -5.44
N LYS A 63 9.39 22.66 -4.87
CA LYS A 63 9.56 21.52 -3.95
C LYS A 63 8.63 21.61 -2.74
N HIS A 64 8.49 22.80 -2.17
CA HIS A 64 7.63 23.02 -1.01
C HIS A 64 6.14 22.90 -1.36
N SER A 65 5.70 23.52 -2.46
CA SER A 65 4.31 23.43 -2.92
C SER A 65 3.95 22.00 -3.32
N PHE A 66 4.82 21.32 -4.07
CA PHE A 66 4.65 19.92 -4.44
C PHE A 66 4.51 19.04 -3.21
N ALA A 67 5.38 19.17 -2.21
CA ALA A 67 5.30 18.37 -0.99
C ALA A 67 3.97 18.57 -0.23
N LYS A 68 3.46 19.80 -0.17
CA LYS A 68 2.16 20.07 0.46
C LYS A 68 1.00 19.44 -0.30
N ILE A 69 0.97 19.61 -1.62
CA ILE A 69 -0.07 19.05 -2.49
C ILE A 69 -0.04 17.53 -2.43
N HIS A 70 1.16 16.95 -2.56
CA HIS A 70 1.39 15.50 -2.49
C HIS A 70 0.85 14.86 -1.22
N HIS A 71 1.25 15.36 -0.04
CA HIS A 71 0.73 14.82 1.23
C HIS A 71 -0.76 15.12 1.41
N GLY A 72 -1.26 16.27 0.92
CA GLY A 72 -2.68 16.61 0.98
C GLY A 72 -3.55 15.65 0.15
N LEU A 73 -3.13 15.33 -1.07
CA LEU A 73 -3.81 14.37 -1.94
C LEU A 73 -3.75 12.97 -1.35
N LEU A 74 -2.60 12.53 -0.84
CA LEU A 74 -2.47 11.22 -0.19
C LEU A 74 -3.32 11.11 1.08
N PHE A 75 -3.42 12.19 1.87
CA PHE A 75 -4.33 12.25 3.01
C PHE A 75 -5.80 12.06 2.57
N LEU A 76 -6.27 12.84 1.59
CA LEU A 76 -7.64 12.77 1.10
C LEU A 76 -7.96 11.40 0.50
N TYR A 77 -7.03 10.87 -0.29
CA TYR A 77 -7.19 9.56 -0.92
C TYR A 77 -7.20 8.42 0.11
N SER A 78 -6.30 8.46 1.10
CA SER A 78 -6.28 7.46 2.18
C SER A 78 -7.57 7.50 3.01
N LEU A 79 -8.12 8.71 3.24
CA LEU A 79 -9.40 8.88 3.92
C LEU A 79 -10.54 8.28 3.11
N PHE A 80 -10.58 8.56 1.81
CA PHE A 80 -11.57 8.00 0.90
C PHE A 80 -11.53 6.46 0.91
N SER A 81 -10.37 5.84 0.71
CA SER A 81 -10.24 4.38 0.67
C SER A 81 -10.59 3.73 2.02
N CYS A 82 -10.17 4.34 3.13
CA CYS A 82 -10.50 3.89 4.48
C CYS A 82 -12.01 3.95 4.75
N VAL A 83 -12.66 5.07 4.41
CA VAL A 83 -14.11 5.25 4.62
C VAL A 83 -14.90 4.33 3.69
N ALA A 84 -14.47 4.14 2.45
CA ALA A 84 -15.10 3.21 1.51
C ALA A 84 -15.06 1.76 2.02
N ALA A 85 -13.90 1.31 2.51
CA ALA A 85 -13.77 -0.01 3.11
C ALA A 85 -14.63 -0.15 4.37
N LEU A 86 -14.58 0.83 5.28
CA LEU A 86 -15.39 0.81 6.51
C LEU A 86 -16.88 0.80 6.21
N TYR A 87 -17.34 1.63 5.27
CA TYR A 87 -18.72 1.69 4.83
C TYR A 87 -19.19 0.32 4.33
N HIS A 88 -18.41 -0.34 3.47
CA HIS A 88 -18.72 -1.68 3.00
C HIS A 88 -18.86 -2.68 4.15
N LEU A 89 -17.89 -2.71 5.08
CA LEU A 89 -17.90 -3.65 6.21
C LEU A 89 -19.08 -3.44 7.16
N ILE A 90 -19.56 -2.21 7.30
CA ILE A 90 -20.74 -1.89 8.12
C ILE A 90 -22.01 -2.38 7.42
N ILE A 91 -22.20 -2.07 6.13
CA ILE A 91 -23.44 -2.41 5.42
C ILE A 91 -23.60 -3.92 5.20
N THR A 92 -22.51 -4.67 5.06
CA THR A 92 -22.55 -6.13 4.90
C THR A 92 -22.54 -6.88 6.24
N GLY A 93 -22.33 -6.18 7.36
CA GLY A 93 -22.19 -6.80 8.69
C GLY A 93 -20.88 -7.55 8.90
N GLU A 94 -19.94 -7.48 7.94
CA GLU A 94 -18.65 -8.17 8.01
C GLU A 94 -17.76 -7.64 9.14
N ILE A 95 -17.97 -6.40 9.60
CA ILE A 95 -17.23 -5.85 10.75
C ILE A 95 -17.41 -6.68 12.04
N THR A 96 -18.56 -7.36 12.18
CA THR A 96 -18.86 -8.22 13.34
C THR A 96 -18.65 -9.71 13.09
N ASN A 97 -18.46 -10.11 11.83
CA ASN A 97 -18.32 -11.50 11.44
C ASN A 97 -16.92 -11.77 10.90
N TRP A 98 -16.07 -12.35 11.75
CA TRP A 98 -14.66 -12.60 11.45
C TRP A 98 -14.44 -13.48 10.21
N SER A 99 -15.24 -14.54 10.05
CA SER A 99 -15.13 -15.43 8.90
C SER A 99 -15.52 -14.70 7.61
N ALA A 100 -16.62 -13.94 7.63
CA ALA A 100 -17.08 -13.18 6.47
C ALA A 100 -16.09 -12.06 6.09
N LEU A 101 -15.51 -11.36 7.08
CA LEU A 101 -14.47 -10.34 6.86
C LEU A 101 -13.29 -10.91 6.07
N ILE A 102 -12.81 -12.09 6.46
CA ILE A 102 -11.62 -12.72 5.91
C ILE A 102 -11.89 -13.35 4.55
N CYS A 103 -13.02 -14.05 4.40
CA CYS A 103 -13.24 -14.93 3.25
C CYS A 103 -14.10 -14.32 2.13
N ASN A 104 -15.00 -13.39 2.44
CA ASN A 104 -15.88 -12.85 1.39
C ASN A 104 -15.08 -12.01 0.39
N PRO A 105 -15.20 -12.23 -0.92
CA PRO A 105 -14.55 -11.39 -1.92
C PRO A 105 -15.10 -9.96 -1.90
N LEU A 106 -14.29 -9.01 -2.36
CA LEU A 106 -14.71 -7.62 -2.45
C LEU A 106 -15.70 -7.43 -3.61
N PRO A 107 -16.71 -6.56 -3.46
CA PRO A 107 -17.56 -6.19 -4.59
C PRO A 107 -16.76 -5.40 -5.65
N PRO A 108 -17.19 -5.41 -6.93
CA PRO A 108 -16.45 -4.78 -8.04
C PRO A 108 -16.05 -3.31 -7.81
N TRP A 109 -16.93 -2.48 -7.22
CA TRP A 109 -16.62 -1.07 -6.96
C TRP A 109 -15.50 -0.89 -5.92
N LEU A 110 -15.49 -1.72 -4.88
CA LEU A 110 -14.48 -1.65 -3.82
C LEU A 110 -13.15 -2.26 -4.31
N ARG A 111 -13.23 -3.28 -5.17
CA ARG A 111 -12.08 -3.82 -5.89
C ARG A 111 -11.41 -2.77 -6.77
N ALA A 112 -12.17 -1.91 -7.44
CA ALA A 112 -11.60 -0.79 -8.20
C ALA A 112 -10.81 0.17 -7.29
N ILE A 113 -11.36 0.48 -6.11
CA ILE A 113 -10.67 1.31 -5.11
C ILE A 113 -9.38 0.61 -4.64
N SER A 114 -9.43 -0.69 -4.35
CA SER A 114 -8.26 -1.48 -3.97
C SER A 114 -7.15 -1.48 -5.03
N ILE A 115 -7.50 -1.64 -6.32
CA ILE A 115 -6.55 -1.50 -7.42
C ILE A 115 -5.88 -0.12 -7.39
N THR A 116 -6.68 0.95 -7.25
CA THR A 116 -6.11 2.31 -7.18
C THR A 116 -5.28 2.52 -5.91
N PHE A 117 -5.58 1.82 -4.81
CA PHE A 117 -4.84 1.90 -3.55
C PHE A 117 -3.48 1.19 -3.67
N THR A 118 -3.43 0.12 -4.45
CA THR A 118 -2.16 -0.51 -4.85
C THR A 118 -1.34 0.40 -5.74
N VAL A 119 -1.96 1.03 -6.74
CA VAL A 119 -1.28 2.01 -7.60
C VAL A 119 -0.77 3.21 -6.79
N SER A 120 -1.47 3.62 -5.74
CA SER A 120 -1.01 4.71 -4.87
C SER A 120 0.34 4.42 -4.23
N LYS A 121 0.75 3.15 -4.06
CA LYS A 121 2.09 2.80 -3.53
C LYS A 121 3.24 3.25 -4.44
N ILE A 122 3.02 3.33 -5.75
CA ILE A 122 3.97 3.95 -6.68
C ILE A 122 4.00 5.47 -6.48
N TRP A 123 2.83 6.10 -6.30
CA TRP A 123 2.75 7.53 -6.00
C TRP A 123 3.45 7.89 -4.68
N GLU A 124 3.35 7.04 -3.67
CA GLU A 124 4.04 7.20 -2.38
C GLU A 124 5.57 7.20 -2.50
N TRP A 125 6.18 6.75 -3.61
CA TRP A 125 7.63 6.87 -3.83
C TRP A 125 8.12 8.32 -3.83
N PHE A 126 7.24 9.29 -4.14
CA PHE A 126 7.55 10.71 -4.03
C PHE A 126 7.76 11.16 -2.56
N ASP A 127 7.35 10.38 -1.55
CA ASP A 127 7.72 10.65 -0.15
C ASP A 127 9.25 10.64 0.00
N THR A 128 9.92 9.67 -0.60
CA THR A 128 11.39 9.58 -0.63
C THR A 128 11.99 10.74 -1.42
N ALA A 129 11.40 11.09 -2.57
CA ALA A 129 11.85 12.24 -3.37
C ALA A 129 11.81 13.54 -2.56
N ILE A 130 10.73 13.79 -1.84
CA ILE A 130 10.55 14.99 -0.99
C ILE A 130 11.61 15.03 0.12
N LEU A 131 11.94 13.90 0.74
CA LEU A 131 13.00 13.83 1.76
C LEU A 131 14.39 14.14 1.15
N ILE A 132 14.70 13.58 -0.01
CA ILE A 132 15.95 13.86 -0.74
C ILE A 132 16.03 15.35 -1.11
N TRP A 133 14.94 15.93 -1.63
CA TRP A 133 14.90 17.35 -2.02
C TRP A 133 15.00 18.32 -0.83
N LYS A 134 14.68 17.85 0.38
CA LYS A 134 14.94 18.55 1.66
C LYS A 134 16.38 18.37 2.16
N GLY A 135 17.24 17.69 1.39
CA GLY A 135 18.64 17.47 1.71
C GLY A 135 18.90 16.28 2.64
N HIS A 136 17.95 15.37 2.81
CA HIS A 136 18.20 14.15 3.57
C HIS A 136 18.96 13.13 2.72
N SER A 137 20.07 12.61 3.24
CA SER A 137 20.77 11.47 2.63
C SER A 137 19.98 10.17 2.85
N LEU A 138 20.20 9.17 1.99
CA LEU A 138 19.58 7.84 2.15
C LEU A 138 19.92 7.20 3.49
N LYS A 139 21.13 7.44 4.02
CA LYS A 139 21.53 7.01 5.37
C LYS A 139 20.65 7.63 6.46
N LYS A 140 20.25 8.90 6.31
CA LYS A 140 19.36 9.59 7.25
C LYS A 140 17.90 9.15 7.10
N ILE A 141 17.46 8.87 5.86
CA ILE A 141 16.13 8.32 5.58
C ILE A 141 15.98 6.92 6.17
N GLY A 142 17.05 6.12 6.10
CA GLY A 142 17.14 4.82 6.76
C GLY A 142 16.65 3.65 5.90
N PHE A 143 17.08 2.46 6.32
CA PHE A 143 16.75 1.21 5.63
C PHE A 143 15.25 0.94 5.64
N LEU A 144 14.58 1.11 6.79
CA LEU A 144 13.15 0.78 6.94
C LEU A 144 12.28 1.52 5.91
N HIS A 145 12.46 2.83 5.77
CA HIS A 145 11.74 3.65 4.80
C HIS A 145 12.01 3.17 3.37
N THR A 146 13.29 2.98 3.04
CA THR A 146 13.69 2.62 1.68
C THR A 146 13.20 1.22 1.30
N TYR A 147 13.34 0.24 2.19
CA TYR A 147 12.85 -1.12 2.01
C TYR A 147 11.33 -1.16 1.90
N HIS A 148 10.62 -0.43 2.76
CA HIS A 148 9.16 -0.34 2.74
C HIS A 148 8.66 0.15 1.38
N HIS A 149 9.07 1.34 0.94
CA HIS A 149 8.59 1.88 -0.34
C HIS A 149 9.07 1.07 -1.57
N ALA A 150 10.21 0.37 -1.47
CA ALA A 150 10.65 -0.52 -2.54
C ALA A 150 9.70 -1.73 -2.71
N THR A 151 9.13 -2.24 -1.62
CA THR A 151 8.43 -3.54 -1.61
C THR A 151 6.91 -3.44 -1.48
N THR A 152 6.37 -2.33 -0.99
CA THR A 152 4.93 -2.20 -0.70
C THR A 152 4.03 -2.31 -1.91
N PHE A 153 4.45 -1.82 -3.08
CA PHE A 153 3.68 -2.01 -4.31
C PHE A 153 3.50 -3.49 -4.66
N LEU A 154 4.60 -4.25 -4.63
CA LEU A 154 4.56 -5.71 -4.85
C LEU A 154 3.73 -6.41 -3.78
N LEU A 155 3.94 -6.05 -2.51
CA LEU A 155 3.15 -6.60 -1.41
C LEU A 155 1.64 -6.40 -1.64
N MET A 156 1.23 -5.21 -2.10
CA MET A 156 -0.18 -4.92 -2.34
C MET A 156 -0.74 -5.69 -3.55
N ILE A 157 0.04 -5.90 -4.61
CA ILE A 157 -0.37 -6.79 -5.71
C ILE A 157 -0.67 -8.20 -5.19
N ILE A 158 0.16 -8.71 -4.28
CA ILE A 158 -0.03 -10.05 -3.69
C ILE A 158 -1.27 -10.06 -2.78
N VAL A 159 -1.35 -9.10 -1.85
CA VAL A 159 -2.42 -8.97 -0.86
C VAL A 159 -3.80 -8.81 -1.50
N MET A 160 -3.87 -8.18 -2.68
CA MET A 160 -5.08 -8.08 -3.49
C MET A 160 -5.66 -9.42 -3.96
N ASN A 161 -5.00 -10.55 -3.72
CA ASN A 161 -5.57 -11.87 -4.03
C ASN A 161 -6.19 -12.53 -2.79
N LEU A 162 -6.17 -11.85 -1.64
CA LEU A 162 -6.64 -12.36 -0.36
C LEU A 162 -7.68 -11.37 0.22
N PRO A 163 -8.97 -11.71 0.24
CA PRO A 163 -10.02 -10.74 0.54
C PRO A 163 -9.88 -10.05 1.90
N GLY A 164 -9.56 -10.79 2.96
CA GLY A 164 -9.32 -10.26 4.30
C GLY A 164 -8.17 -9.24 4.34
N PRO A 165 -6.93 -9.65 3.99
CA PRO A 165 -5.79 -8.75 3.88
C PRO A 165 -6.03 -7.55 2.96
N GLU A 166 -6.77 -7.70 1.86
CA GLU A 166 -7.12 -6.62 0.95
C GLU A 166 -8.03 -5.57 1.63
N LYS A 167 -9.14 -6.00 2.24
CA LYS A 167 -10.03 -5.10 3.01
C LYS A 167 -9.29 -4.46 4.18
N GLY A 168 -8.52 -5.26 4.92
CA GLY A 168 -7.72 -4.82 6.04
C GLY A 168 -6.63 -3.83 5.63
N GLY A 169 -6.02 -4.00 4.46
CA GLY A 169 -5.09 -3.05 3.87
C GLY A 169 -5.75 -1.69 3.67
N MET A 170 -6.88 -1.63 2.96
CA MET A 170 -7.58 -0.36 2.76
C MET A 170 -8.07 0.28 4.06
N LEU A 171 -8.54 -0.52 5.02
CA LEU A 171 -9.04 -0.02 6.30
C LEU A 171 -7.91 0.41 7.24
N LEU A 172 -7.03 -0.51 7.64
CA LEU A 172 -6.02 -0.27 8.67
C LEU A 172 -4.84 0.55 8.11
N ASN A 173 -4.31 0.18 6.93
CA ASN A 173 -3.22 0.97 6.34
C ASN A 173 -3.74 2.33 5.86
N GLY A 174 -4.95 2.37 5.27
CA GLY A 174 -5.62 3.63 4.93
C GLY A 174 -5.78 4.55 6.15
N PHE A 175 -6.29 4.04 7.28
CA PHE A 175 -6.43 4.82 8.52
C PHE A 175 -5.08 5.36 9.04
N VAL A 176 -4.05 4.53 9.09
CA VAL A 176 -2.72 4.96 9.50
C VAL A 176 -2.15 6.01 8.55
N HIS A 177 -2.36 5.85 7.23
CA HIS A 177 -1.95 6.82 6.22
C HIS A 177 -2.69 8.16 6.34
N VAL A 178 -3.97 8.16 6.71
CA VAL A 178 -4.71 9.38 7.05
C VAL A 178 -3.97 10.15 8.16
N LEU A 179 -3.66 9.50 9.28
CA LEU A 179 -2.98 10.14 10.40
C LEU A 179 -1.57 10.63 10.03
N MET A 180 -0.81 9.80 9.30
CA MET A 180 0.55 10.08 8.89
C MET A 180 0.62 11.26 7.90
N TYR A 181 -0.18 11.24 6.82
CA TYR A 181 -0.17 12.32 5.84
C TYR A 181 -0.79 13.60 6.37
N TYR A 182 -1.77 13.50 7.26
CA TYR A 182 -2.25 14.67 8.01
C TYR A 182 -1.13 15.29 8.86
N HIS A 183 -0.33 14.46 9.56
CA HIS A 183 0.85 14.95 10.29
C HIS A 183 1.85 15.64 9.35
N PHE A 184 2.10 15.09 8.16
CA PHE A 184 3.07 15.65 7.22
C PHE A 184 2.59 16.94 6.55
N ALA A 185 1.28 17.08 6.29
CA ALA A 185 0.70 18.26 5.69
C ALA A 185 0.52 19.42 6.69
N PHE A 186 -0.01 19.14 7.88
CA PHE A 186 -0.47 20.17 8.84
C PHE A 186 0.34 20.24 10.14
N ARG A 187 1.35 19.37 10.33
CA ARG A 187 2.19 19.26 11.54
C ARG A 187 1.39 19.04 12.82
N LEU A 188 0.93 17.81 13.06
CA LEU A 188 0.40 17.42 14.38
C LEU A 188 1.42 17.65 15.52
N PRO A 189 0.95 17.86 16.77
CA PRO A 189 1.79 17.92 17.96
C PRO A 189 2.78 16.76 18.07
N LYS A 190 4.01 17.06 18.52
CA LYS A 190 5.12 16.08 18.56
C LYS A 190 4.80 14.82 19.39
N PHE A 191 3.96 14.95 20.44
CA PHE A 191 3.58 13.83 21.31
C PHE A 191 2.67 12.79 20.61
N LEU A 192 2.04 13.13 19.48
CA LEU A 192 1.22 12.19 18.71
C LEU A 192 2.06 11.28 17.81
N ARG A 193 3.34 11.59 17.56
CA ARG A 193 4.20 10.79 16.67
C ARG A 193 4.39 9.35 17.16
N PRO A 194 4.70 9.09 18.44
CA PRO A 194 4.83 7.71 18.94
C PRO A 194 3.53 6.93 18.83
N ILE A 195 2.37 7.59 18.94
CA ILE A 195 1.06 6.94 18.79
C ILE A 195 0.86 6.48 17.35
N ILE A 196 1.19 7.33 16.36
CA ILE A 196 1.12 6.94 14.94
C ILE A 196 2.03 5.73 14.67
N THR A 197 3.24 5.72 15.21
CA THR A 197 4.16 4.58 15.07
C THR A 197 3.63 3.32 15.76
N ALA A 198 3.01 3.43 16.94
CA ALA A 198 2.37 2.29 17.58
C ALA A 198 1.23 1.73 16.72
N LEU A 199 0.41 2.59 16.11
CA LEU A 199 -0.66 2.17 15.19
C LEU A 199 -0.12 1.50 13.92
N GLN A 200 1.01 1.97 13.38
CA GLN A 200 1.71 1.30 12.27
C GLN A 200 2.12 -0.14 12.63
N ILE A 201 2.63 -0.35 13.85
CA ILE A 201 3.04 -1.67 14.34
C ILE A 201 1.81 -2.57 14.52
N VAL A 202 0.75 -2.07 15.16
CA VAL A 202 -0.50 -2.82 15.33
C VAL A 202 -1.08 -3.20 13.97
N GLN A 203 -1.14 -2.27 13.02
CA GLN A 203 -1.59 -2.53 11.65
C GLN A 203 -0.77 -3.64 10.99
N LEU A 204 0.56 -3.61 11.09
CA LEU A 204 1.41 -4.66 10.53
C LEU A 204 1.10 -6.02 11.15
N ILE A 205 1.06 -6.10 12.48
CA ILE A 205 0.79 -7.36 13.20
C ILE A 205 -0.57 -7.93 12.80
N THR A 206 -1.62 -7.10 12.80
CA THR A 206 -2.98 -7.54 12.47
C THR A 206 -3.07 -8.06 11.04
N LEU A 207 -2.50 -7.34 10.05
CA LEU A 207 -2.59 -7.76 8.65
C LEU A 207 -1.72 -8.98 8.35
N THR A 208 -0.54 -9.09 8.97
CA THR A 208 0.28 -10.31 8.87
C THR A 208 -0.44 -11.51 9.47
N TYR A 209 -1.11 -11.34 10.61
CA TYR A 209 -1.92 -12.40 11.21
C TYR A 209 -3.08 -12.81 10.29
N MET A 210 -3.84 -11.85 9.76
CA MET A 210 -4.91 -12.13 8.79
C MET A 210 -4.38 -12.90 7.58
N TRP A 211 -3.26 -12.46 6.99
CA TRP A 211 -2.65 -13.17 5.86
C TRP A 211 -2.29 -14.62 6.25
N HIS A 212 -1.67 -14.82 7.42
CA HIS A 212 -1.27 -16.16 7.84
C HIS A 212 -2.45 -17.14 7.96
N ILE A 213 -3.61 -16.69 8.45
CA ILE A 213 -4.76 -17.57 8.75
C ILE A 213 -5.75 -17.73 7.58
N VAL A 214 -5.75 -16.82 6.60
CA VAL A 214 -6.67 -16.88 5.44
C VAL A 214 -6.69 -18.26 4.79
N PRO A 215 -5.54 -18.90 4.51
CA PRO A 215 -5.55 -20.17 3.77
C PRO A 215 -6.17 -21.33 4.54
N ASP A 216 -6.19 -21.27 5.88
CA ASP A 216 -6.80 -22.29 6.73
C ASP A 216 -8.31 -22.05 6.95
N LEU A 217 -8.74 -20.79 6.87
CA LEU A 217 -10.12 -20.38 7.16
C LEU A 217 -11.02 -20.29 5.93
N CYS A 218 -10.44 -20.07 4.75
CA CYS A 218 -11.15 -19.82 3.50
C CYS A 218 -10.77 -20.89 2.45
N PRO A 219 -11.40 -22.08 2.50
CA PRO A 219 -11.17 -23.15 1.53
C PRO A 219 -11.75 -22.84 0.14
#